data_AF-U5W0C4-F1
#
_entry.id   AF-U5W0C4-F1
#
_cell.length_a   1.000
_cell.length_b   1.000
_cell.length_c   1.000
_cell.angle_alpha   90.00
_cell.angle_beta   90.00
_cell.angle_gamma   90.00
#
_symmetry.space_group_name_H-M   'P 1'
#
loop_
_entity.id
_entity.type
_entity.pdbx_description
1 polymer ?
#
loop_
_entity_poly.entity_id
_entity_poly.type
_entity_poly.pdbx_seq_one_letter_code
_entity_poly.pdbx_strand_id
1 'polypeptide(L)'
;MTTRHGSRLKPLAAAAAAAGALIIAGPAAPASAAVPKAAQQWASLMHRSLTPTPQVLALREKLAGQRATLVTRSAGVTKSKTTQTGAQTALSAAITADGTARTRYAVAVEALTTAKNARTVALQQRPRNATKVSRAQAAVTAAAKTVTASRTAAAAAARTLKTAQGTARTATADLDTAIASWRVMSEAVATNQERLAGLNKAPEYATQAAALSRDVVAQVRPVFTTADTTAVNGVTVHKSVSFAFREMLAAAKADGVVLSGGGFRTKQRQIELRKINGCPDVYTAPASSCRVPTAIPGRSLHELGLAVDITQGGSSLTSSSAGFRWLSVHADEYGFVNLPSEPWHWSITGG
;
A
#
# COMPACT_ATOMS: atom_id res chain seq x y z
N MET A 1 -6.24 -67.35 -67.34
CA MET A 1 -5.20 -67.92 -68.22
C MET A 1 -3.86 -67.45 -67.67
N THR A 2 -3.17 -68.30 -66.88
CA THR A 2 -1.90 -68.96 -67.23
C THR A 2 -0.74 -67.95 -67.30
N THR A 3 0.34 -67.99 -66.51
CA THR A 3 1.11 -69.14 -66.00
C THR A 3 2.09 -68.69 -64.90
N ARG A 4 2.35 -69.60 -63.95
CA ARG A 4 3.52 -69.62 -63.05
C ARG A 4 4.83 -69.72 -63.84
N HIS A 5 5.93 -69.18 -63.30
CA HIS A 5 7.16 -69.97 -63.06
C HIS A 5 8.08 -69.24 -62.07
N GLY A 6 8.59 -70.01 -61.10
CA GLY A 6 9.61 -69.56 -60.15
C GLY A 6 11.01 -69.94 -60.61
N SER A 7 12.02 -69.36 -59.97
CA SER A 7 13.37 -69.92 -59.88
C SER A 7 14.07 -69.36 -58.64
N ARG A 8 14.62 -70.28 -57.85
CA ARG A 8 15.47 -70.06 -56.67
C ARG A 8 16.89 -69.70 -57.13
N LEU A 9 17.67 -68.95 -56.34
CA LEU A 9 18.99 -69.34 -55.80
C LEU A 9 19.76 -68.18 -55.13
N LYS A 10 20.02 -68.39 -53.83
CA LYS A 10 21.22 -68.14 -52.97
C LYS A 10 21.87 -66.75 -52.80
N PRO A 11 22.40 -66.46 -51.58
CA PRO A 11 22.90 -65.15 -51.18
C PRO A 11 24.41 -65.00 -51.44
N LEU A 12 24.83 -63.77 -51.73
CA LEU A 12 26.24 -63.36 -51.71
C LEU A 12 26.39 -62.22 -50.70
N ALA A 13 27.18 -62.49 -49.66
CA ALA A 13 27.64 -61.51 -48.70
C ALA A 13 28.60 -60.53 -49.39
N ALA A 14 28.44 -59.23 -49.12
CA ALA A 14 29.43 -58.21 -49.43
C ALA A 14 29.58 -57.28 -48.23
N ALA A 15 30.84 -57.13 -47.81
CA ALA A 15 31.30 -56.48 -46.61
C ALA A 15 31.03 -54.96 -46.59
N ALA A 16 30.57 -54.46 -45.45
CA ALA A 16 30.49 -53.03 -45.18
C ALA A 16 31.87 -52.51 -44.73
N ALA A 17 32.49 -51.67 -45.55
CA ALA A 17 33.68 -50.90 -45.18
C ALA A 17 33.26 -49.72 -44.28
N ALA A 18 33.72 -49.73 -43.03
CA ALA A 18 33.55 -48.63 -42.09
C ALA A 18 34.52 -47.48 -42.44
N ALA A 19 33.98 -46.38 -42.95
CA ALA A 19 34.72 -45.12 -43.04
C ALA A 19 34.70 -44.45 -41.65
N GLY A 20 35.82 -44.54 -40.93
CA GLY A 20 36.02 -43.84 -39.66
C GLY A 20 36.10 -42.33 -39.89
N ALA A 21 35.06 -41.59 -39.50
CA ALA A 21 35.14 -40.14 -39.37
C ALA A 21 36.01 -39.80 -38.14
N LEU A 22 37.23 -39.31 -38.38
CA LEU A 22 38.04 -38.66 -37.35
C LEU A 22 37.31 -37.39 -36.90
N ILE A 23 36.64 -37.46 -35.76
CA ILE A 23 36.17 -36.28 -35.03
C ILE A 23 37.41 -35.66 -34.38
N ILE A 24 37.94 -34.61 -34.98
CA ILE A 24 38.94 -33.75 -34.34
C ILE A 24 38.18 -32.99 -33.26
N ALA A 25 38.24 -33.49 -32.03
CA ALA A 25 37.77 -32.76 -30.86
C ALA A 25 38.65 -31.52 -30.69
N GLY A 26 38.13 -30.35 -31.09
CA GLY A 26 38.71 -29.08 -30.69
C GLY A 26 38.73 -28.98 -29.15
N PRO A 27 39.67 -28.22 -28.56
CA PRO A 27 39.76 -28.10 -27.11
C PRO A 27 38.41 -27.61 -26.55
N ALA A 28 37.92 -28.32 -25.52
CA ALA A 28 36.72 -27.93 -24.81
C ALA A 28 36.83 -26.46 -24.39
N ALA A 29 35.80 -25.66 -24.69
CA ALA A 29 35.69 -24.32 -24.16
C ALA A 29 35.84 -24.39 -22.63
N PRO A 30 36.64 -23.51 -22.00
CA PRO A 30 36.79 -23.53 -20.56
C PRO A 30 35.41 -23.35 -19.94
N ALA A 31 35.03 -24.26 -19.03
CA ALA A 31 33.86 -24.10 -18.21
C ALA A 31 33.90 -22.69 -17.59
N SER A 32 32.85 -21.88 -17.82
CA SER A 32 32.68 -20.59 -17.16
C SER A 32 32.96 -20.80 -15.68
N ALA A 33 34.00 -20.13 -15.16
CA ALA A 33 34.35 -20.21 -13.75
C ALA A 33 33.07 -19.90 -12.96
N ALA A 34 32.71 -20.78 -12.03
CA ALA A 34 31.50 -20.59 -11.24
C ALA A 34 31.53 -19.21 -10.60
N VAL A 35 30.49 -18.40 -10.82
CA VAL A 35 30.35 -17.04 -10.25
C VAL A 35 30.71 -17.11 -8.76
N PRO A 36 31.57 -16.23 -8.23
CA PRO A 36 31.99 -16.33 -6.84
C PRO A 36 30.84 -16.32 -5.84
N LYS A 37 31.01 -17.03 -4.73
CA LYS A 37 29.96 -17.23 -3.71
C LYS A 37 29.40 -15.90 -3.20
N ALA A 38 30.24 -14.90 -2.91
CA ALA A 38 29.77 -13.59 -2.47
C ALA A 38 28.87 -12.92 -3.51
N ALA A 39 29.20 -13.00 -4.80
CA ALA A 39 28.39 -12.42 -5.88
C ALA A 39 27.04 -13.13 -6.04
N GLN A 40 27.01 -14.45 -5.88
CA GLN A 40 25.76 -15.23 -5.86
C GLN A 40 24.88 -14.85 -4.67
N GLN A 41 25.48 -14.73 -3.47
CA GLN A 41 24.77 -14.36 -2.24
C GLN A 41 24.21 -12.93 -2.32
N TRP A 42 25.01 -11.97 -2.80
CA TRP A 42 24.60 -10.59 -3.04
C TRP A 42 23.40 -10.53 -3.99
N ALA A 43 23.47 -11.20 -5.14
CA ALA A 43 22.38 -11.21 -6.12
C ALA A 43 21.09 -11.83 -5.53
N SER A 44 21.24 -12.90 -4.76
CA SER A 44 20.13 -13.58 -4.09
C SER A 44 19.47 -12.70 -3.03
N LEU A 45 20.25 -11.97 -2.24
CA LEU A 45 19.77 -11.03 -1.23
C LEU A 45 19.04 -9.85 -1.89
N MET A 46 19.62 -9.26 -2.94
CA MET A 46 18.98 -8.17 -3.68
C MET A 46 17.68 -8.61 -4.35
N HIS A 47 17.64 -9.82 -4.93
CA HIS A 47 16.40 -10.37 -5.47
C HIS A 47 15.32 -10.50 -4.38
N ARG A 48 15.65 -11.02 -3.19
CA ARG A 48 14.70 -11.13 -2.08
C ARG A 48 14.29 -9.78 -1.51
N SER A 49 15.18 -8.78 -1.52
CA SER A 49 14.86 -7.42 -1.10
C SER A 49 13.83 -6.76 -2.03
N LEU A 50 14.08 -6.87 -3.34
CA LEU A 50 13.32 -6.17 -4.37
C LEU A 50 12.07 -6.94 -4.84
N THR A 51 11.93 -8.21 -4.46
CA THR A 51 10.78 -9.04 -4.84
C THR A 51 9.90 -9.33 -3.62
N PRO A 52 8.78 -8.60 -3.43
CA PRO A 52 7.83 -8.91 -2.38
C PRO A 52 7.28 -10.33 -2.52
N THR A 53 7.17 -11.05 -1.40
CA THR A 53 6.56 -12.38 -1.42
C THR A 53 5.06 -12.31 -1.74
N PRO A 54 4.45 -13.37 -2.30
CA PRO A 54 2.99 -13.41 -2.51
C PRO A 54 2.19 -13.13 -1.23
N GLN A 55 2.72 -13.54 -0.07
CA GLN A 55 2.10 -13.28 1.23
C GLN A 55 2.10 -11.78 1.59
N VAL A 56 3.20 -11.07 1.33
CA VAL A 56 3.29 -9.62 1.52
C VAL A 56 2.33 -8.89 0.59
N LEU A 57 2.26 -9.29 -0.69
CA LEU A 57 1.35 -8.70 -1.67
C LEU A 57 -0.13 -8.89 -1.27
N ALA A 58 -0.52 -10.12 -0.94
CA ALA A 58 -1.90 -10.42 -0.50
C ALA A 58 -2.28 -9.64 0.76
N LEU A 59 -1.34 -9.47 1.71
CA LEU A 59 -1.58 -8.71 2.93
C LEU A 59 -1.71 -7.20 2.66
N ARG A 60 -0.92 -6.64 1.73
CA ARG A 60 -1.05 -5.24 1.29
C ARG A 60 -2.40 -4.98 0.63
N GLU A 61 -2.83 -5.86 -0.27
CA GLU A 61 -4.15 -5.77 -0.91
C GLU A 61 -5.27 -5.84 0.11
N LYS A 62 -5.21 -6.82 1.03
CA LYS A 62 -6.17 -6.93 2.13
C LYS A 62 -6.23 -5.67 2.98
N LEU A 63 -5.07 -5.12 3.36
CA LEU A 63 -4.99 -3.87 4.14
C LEU A 63 -5.60 -2.68 3.39
N ALA A 64 -5.42 -2.59 2.07
CA ALA A 64 -6.05 -1.54 1.26
C ALA A 64 -7.58 -1.64 1.33
N GLY A 65 -8.14 -2.84 1.14
CA GLY A 65 -9.58 -3.07 1.26
C GLY A 65 -10.13 -2.82 2.67
N GLN A 66 -9.39 -3.21 3.71
CA GLN A 66 -9.76 -2.94 5.10
C GLN A 66 -9.75 -1.44 5.43
N ARG A 67 -8.75 -0.69 4.96
CA ARG A 67 -8.69 0.78 5.13
C ARG A 67 -9.84 1.48 4.44
N ALA A 68 -10.19 1.08 3.22
CA ALA A 68 -11.36 1.61 2.52
C ALA A 68 -12.65 1.32 3.33
N THR A 69 -12.80 0.10 3.84
CA THR A 69 -13.93 -0.28 4.70
C THR A 69 -13.97 0.54 6.00
N LEU A 70 -12.82 0.82 6.60
CA LEU A 70 -12.71 1.61 7.83
C LEU A 70 -13.20 3.04 7.61
N VAL A 71 -12.90 3.65 6.47
CA VAL A 71 -13.42 4.98 6.08
C VAL A 71 -14.95 4.96 6.01
N THR A 72 -15.53 3.97 5.33
CA THR A 72 -17.00 3.84 5.24
C THR A 72 -17.63 3.63 6.63
N ARG A 73 -17.03 2.78 7.48
CA ARG A 73 -17.53 2.55 8.85
C ARG A 73 -17.43 3.80 9.72
N SER A 74 -16.35 4.58 9.58
CA SER A 74 -16.19 5.85 10.30
C SER A 74 -17.30 6.85 9.91
N ALA A 75 -17.63 6.95 8.62
CA ALA A 75 -18.75 7.77 8.17
C ALA A 75 -20.09 7.28 8.72
N GLY A 76 -20.27 5.94 8.80
CA GLY A 76 -21.43 5.31 9.42
C GLY A 76 -21.60 5.70 10.90
N VAL A 77 -20.51 5.68 11.69
CA VAL A 77 -20.53 6.12 13.10
C VAL A 77 -20.97 7.58 13.21
N THR A 78 -20.40 8.48 12.39
CA THR A 78 -20.78 9.89 12.39
C THR A 78 -22.27 10.07 12.08
N LYS A 79 -22.78 9.37 11.07
CA LYS A 79 -24.20 9.39 10.70
C LYS A 79 -25.09 8.91 11.85
N SER A 80 -24.81 7.74 12.41
CA SER A 80 -25.60 7.18 13.53
C SER A 80 -25.56 8.09 14.75
N LYS A 81 -24.44 8.76 15.01
CA LYS A 81 -24.31 9.72 16.13
C LYS A 81 -25.24 10.91 15.94
N THR A 82 -25.31 11.48 14.74
CA THR A 82 -26.24 12.57 14.41
C THR A 82 -27.69 12.12 14.57
N THR A 83 -28.05 10.93 14.07
CA THR A 83 -29.40 10.37 14.24
C THR A 83 -29.76 10.16 15.71
N GLN A 84 -28.84 9.59 16.49
CA GLN A 84 -29.03 9.37 17.93
C GLN A 84 -29.23 10.69 18.67
N THR A 85 -28.43 11.71 18.36
CA THR A 85 -28.55 13.04 18.97
C THR A 85 -29.93 13.65 18.68
N GLY A 86 -30.36 13.62 17.42
CA GLY A 86 -31.69 14.09 17.03
C GLY A 86 -32.82 13.34 17.73
N ALA A 87 -32.71 12.02 17.87
CA ALA A 87 -33.68 11.20 18.58
C ALA A 87 -33.76 11.52 20.08
N GLN A 88 -32.62 11.79 20.74
CA GLN A 88 -32.58 12.21 22.15
C GLN A 88 -33.19 13.60 22.37
N THR A 89 -32.96 14.53 21.44
CA THR A 89 -33.62 15.85 21.45
C THR A 89 -35.14 15.71 21.31
N ALA A 90 -35.61 14.89 20.37
CA ALA A 90 -37.04 14.63 20.18
C ALA A 90 -37.68 13.96 21.40
N LEU A 91 -36.98 13.01 22.03
CA LEU A 91 -37.43 12.36 23.27
C LEU A 91 -37.57 13.39 24.41
N SER A 92 -36.58 14.24 24.61
CA SER A 92 -36.63 15.30 25.64
C SER A 92 -37.80 16.25 25.43
N ALA A 93 -38.07 16.64 24.17
CA ALA A 93 -39.22 17.46 23.82
C ALA A 93 -40.56 16.74 24.10
N ALA A 94 -40.66 15.45 23.76
CA ALA A 94 -41.86 14.66 23.98
C ALA A 94 -42.15 14.42 25.47
N ILE A 95 -41.11 14.24 26.30
CA ILE A 95 -41.25 14.15 27.77
C ILE A 95 -41.87 15.44 28.32
N THR A 96 -41.32 16.59 27.92
CA THR A 96 -41.83 17.91 28.34
C THR A 96 -43.28 18.13 27.90
N ALA A 97 -43.61 17.76 26.66
CA ALA A 97 -44.95 17.88 26.11
C ALA A 97 -45.97 16.98 26.82
N ASP A 98 -45.62 15.73 27.11
CA ASP A 98 -46.47 14.79 27.87
C ASP A 98 -46.73 15.31 29.29
N GLY A 99 -45.68 15.73 30.00
CA GLY A 99 -45.81 16.32 31.33
C GLY A 99 -46.73 17.54 31.34
N THR A 100 -46.53 18.46 30.39
CA THR A 100 -47.37 19.66 30.24
C THR A 100 -48.84 19.30 29.96
N ALA A 101 -49.09 18.33 29.06
CA ALA A 101 -50.44 17.93 28.70
C ALA A 101 -51.17 17.24 29.87
N ARG A 102 -50.46 16.42 30.65
CA ARG A 102 -50.99 15.79 31.87
C ARG A 102 -51.35 16.83 32.94
N THR A 103 -50.49 17.82 33.16
CA THR A 103 -50.78 18.92 34.10
C THR A 103 -52.02 19.70 33.68
N ARG A 104 -52.15 20.06 32.39
CA ARG A 104 -53.36 20.73 31.88
C ARG A 104 -54.62 19.89 32.04
N TYR A 105 -54.52 18.58 31.86
CA TYR A 105 -55.63 17.67 32.09
C TYR A 105 -56.04 17.64 33.57
N ALA A 106 -55.07 17.52 34.49
CA ALA A 106 -55.33 17.55 35.93
C ALA A 106 -56.02 18.85 36.37
N VAL A 107 -55.49 20.01 35.94
CA VAL A 107 -56.09 21.33 36.23
C VAL A 107 -57.51 21.44 35.65
N ALA A 108 -57.76 20.93 34.45
CA ALA A 108 -59.10 20.94 33.87
C ALA A 108 -60.09 20.09 34.68
N VAL A 109 -59.65 18.94 35.21
CA VAL A 109 -60.47 18.09 36.08
C VAL A 109 -60.82 18.80 37.39
N GLU A 110 -59.86 19.48 38.00
CA GLU A 110 -60.09 20.29 39.20
C GLU A 110 -61.06 21.44 38.93
N ALA A 111 -60.88 22.17 37.83
CA ALA A 111 -61.78 23.25 37.42
C ALA A 111 -63.22 22.76 37.19
N LEU A 112 -63.41 21.56 36.62
CA LEU A 112 -64.73 20.95 36.46
C LEU A 112 -65.37 20.63 37.82
N THR A 113 -64.59 20.11 38.77
CA THR A 113 -65.05 19.87 40.14
C THR A 113 -65.49 21.17 40.81
N THR A 114 -64.67 22.22 40.72
CA THR A 114 -64.99 23.55 41.24
C THR A 114 -66.25 24.12 40.60
N ALA A 115 -66.42 24.01 39.27
CA ALA A 115 -67.63 24.45 38.58
C ALA A 115 -68.89 23.69 39.03
N LYS A 116 -68.80 22.38 39.25
CA LYS A 116 -69.91 21.56 39.78
C LYS A 116 -70.30 21.97 41.20
N ASN A 117 -69.31 22.26 42.05
CA ASN A 117 -69.54 22.74 43.42
C ASN A 117 -70.23 24.12 43.39
N ALA A 118 -69.73 25.06 42.59
CA ALA A 118 -70.33 26.38 42.42
C ALA A 118 -71.78 26.31 41.90
N ARG A 119 -72.08 25.40 40.96
CA ARG A 119 -73.45 25.12 40.51
C ARG A 119 -74.34 24.63 41.65
N THR A 120 -73.84 23.73 42.49
CA THR A 120 -74.58 23.20 43.65
C THR A 120 -74.91 24.33 44.63
N VAL A 121 -73.93 25.17 44.97
CA VAL A 121 -74.14 26.35 45.83
C VAL A 121 -75.16 27.31 45.22
N ALA A 122 -75.07 27.60 43.92
CA ALA A 122 -76.03 28.50 43.25
C ALA A 122 -77.47 27.95 43.25
N LEU A 123 -77.65 26.62 43.18
CA LEU A 123 -78.96 25.97 43.25
C LEU A 123 -79.57 26.02 44.66
N GLN A 124 -78.73 25.99 45.70
CA GLN A 124 -79.15 25.98 47.11
C GLN A 124 -79.39 27.38 47.69
N GLN A 125 -78.85 28.44 47.07
CA GLN A 125 -78.92 29.81 47.58
C GLN A 125 -80.36 30.37 47.59
N ARG A 126 -80.73 31.08 48.67
CA ARG A 126 -82.04 31.75 48.84
C ARG A 126 -81.86 33.26 49.11
N PRO A 127 -82.68 34.14 48.49
CA PRO A 127 -83.65 33.85 47.43
C PRO A 127 -82.96 33.36 46.14
N ARG A 128 -83.69 32.59 45.33
CA ARG A 128 -83.11 31.92 44.15
C ARG A 128 -82.79 32.95 43.05
N ASN A 129 -81.55 32.94 42.54
CA ASN A 129 -81.12 33.80 41.43
C ASN A 129 -80.94 32.97 40.15
N ALA A 130 -81.90 33.05 39.23
CA ALA A 130 -81.91 32.27 37.98
C ALA A 130 -80.67 32.53 37.10
N THR A 131 -80.22 33.78 37.01
CA THR A 131 -79.03 34.17 36.23
C THR A 131 -77.75 33.54 36.79
N LYS A 132 -77.63 33.44 38.11
CA LYS A 132 -76.48 32.77 38.75
C LYS A 132 -76.46 31.27 38.47
N VAL A 133 -77.63 30.61 38.52
CA VAL A 133 -77.76 29.18 38.20
C VAL A 133 -77.41 28.91 36.74
N SER A 134 -77.94 29.70 35.81
CA SER A 134 -77.64 29.58 34.36
C SER A 134 -76.15 29.75 34.06
N ARG A 135 -75.50 30.78 34.63
CA ARG A 135 -74.05 30.98 34.50
C ARG A 135 -73.25 29.81 35.05
N ALA A 136 -73.63 29.27 36.21
CA ALA A 136 -72.94 28.12 36.79
C ALA A 136 -73.12 26.83 35.96
N GLN A 137 -74.30 26.62 35.34
CA GLN A 137 -74.50 25.54 34.37
C GLN A 137 -73.64 25.71 33.12
N ALA A 138 -73.57 26.91 32.56
CA ALA A 138 -72.70 27.20 31.42
C ALA A 138 -71.22 26.95 31.76
N ALA A 139 -70.77 27.32 32.97
CA ALA A 139 -69.41 27.06 33.44
C ALA A 139 -69.10 25.57 33.56
N VAL A 140 -70.04 24.74 34.06
CA VAL A 140 -69.88 23.28 34.09
C VAL A 140 -69.74 22.71 32.69
N THR A 141 -70.59 23.13 31.75
CA THR A 141 -70.52 22.69 30.34
C THR A 141 -69.19 23.08 29.70
N ALA A 142 -68.73 24.30 29.92
CA ALA A 142 -67.43 24.78 29.41
C ALA A 142 -66.27 23.97 30.01
N ALA A 143 -66.25 23.77 31.33
CA ALA A 143 -65.21 22.98 31.99
C ALA A 143 -65.20 21.51 31.53
N ALA A 144 -66.38 20.91 31.29
CA ALA A 144 -66.48 19.55 30.77
C ALA A 144 -65.90 19.41 29.35
N LYS A 145 -66.11 20.42 28.50
CA LYS A 145 -65.48 20.49 27.17
C LYS A 145 -63.96 20.60 27.29
N THR A 146 -63.46 21.45 28.18
CA THR A 146 -62.01 21.59 28.44
C THR A 146 -61.39 20.30 28.94
N VAL A 147 -62.03 19.57 29.86
CA VAL A 147 -61.57 18.25 30.33
C VAL A 147 -61.45 17.27 29.16
N THR A 148 -62.45 17.22 28.29
CA THR A 148 -62.45 16.32 27.13
C THR A 148 -61.31 16.67 26.17
N ALA A 149 -61.13 17.95 25.85
CA ALA A 149 -60.05 18.42 24.99
C ALA A 149 -58.66 18.12 25.59
N SER A 150 -58.45 18.45 26.87
CA SER A 150 -57.19 18.19 27.57
C SER A 150 -56.88 16.70 27.70
N ARG A 151 -57.90 15.85 27.90
CA ARG A 151 -57.73 14.38 27.91
C ARG A 151 -57.22 13.86 26.57
N THR A 152 -57.82 14.32 25.48
CA THR A 152 -57.39 13.94 24.12
C THR A 152 -55.97 14.41 23.84
N ALA A 153 -55.63 15.65 24.23
CA ALA A 153 -54.28 16.19 24.09
C ALA A 153 -53.25 15.39 24.90
N ALA A 154 -53.55 15.04 26.16
CA ALA A 154 -52.69 14.21 26.99
C ALA A 154 -52.51 12.80 26.39
N ALA A 155 -53.57 12.18 25.87
CA ALA A 155 -53.46 10.88 25.20
C ALA A 155 -52.62 10.95 23.91
N ALA A 156 -52.70 12.04 23.16
CA ALA A 156 -51.85 12.26 21.98
C ALA A 156 -50.38 12.46 22.36
N ALA A 157 -50.09 13.28 23.37
CA ALA A 157 -48.74 13.51 23.87
C ALA A 157 -48.09 12.21 24.40
N ALA A 158 -48.85 11.37 25.12
CA ALA A 158 -48.38 10.07 25.59
C ALA A 158 -48.01 9.12 24.45
N ARG A 159 -48.77 9.12 23.33
CA ARG A 159 -48.42 8.34 22.13
C ARG A 159 -47.13 8.86 21.49
N THR A 160 -46.99 10.17 21.34
CA THR A 160 -45.78 10.80 20.81
C THR A 160 -44.56 10.45 21.67
N LEU A 161 -44.68 10.51 23.00
CA LEU A 161 -43.63 10.10 23.93
C LEU A 161 -43.24 8.64 23.72
N LYS A 162 -44.20 7.72 23.62
CA LYS A 162 -43.91 6.30 23.36
C LYS A 162 -43.16 6.09 22.06
N THR A 163 -43.56 6.78 20.99
CA THR A 163 -42.83 6.72 19.70
C THR A 163 -41.42 7.27 19.84
N ALA A 164 -41.23 8.43 20.48
CA ALA A 164 -39.92 9.04 20.67
C ALA A 164 -38.98 8.15 21.52
N GLN A 165 -39.52 7.47 22.54
CA GLN A 165 -38.77 6.47 23.31
C GLN A 165 -38.30 5.30 22.43
N GLY A 166 -39.16 4.78 21.56
CA GLY A 166 -38.80 3.74 20.61
C GLY A 166 -37.68 4.19 19.66
N THR A 167 -37.85 5.34 19.02
CA THR A 167 -36.85 5.91 18.10
C THR A 167 -35.50 6.15 18.79
N ALA A 168 -35.50 6.70 20.00
CA ALA A 168 -34.27 6.93 20.76
C ALA A 168 -33.54 5.62 21.13
N ARG A 169 -34.29 4.56 21.49
CA ARG A 169 -33.71 3.24 21.76
C ARG A 169 -33.07 2.63 20.52
N THR A 170 -33.78 2.65 19.39
CA THR A 170 -33.26 2.14 18.12
C THR A 170 -32.02 2.92 17.68
N ALA A 171 -32.06 4.25 17.71
CA ALA A 171 -30.93 5.07 17.29
C ALA A 171 -29.68 4.87 18.17
N THR A 172 -29.85 4.63 19.48
CA THR A 172 -28.74 4.25 20.36
C THR A 172 -28.17 2.89 19.99
N ALA A 173 -29.01 1.86 19.77
CA ALA A 173 -28.55 0.53 19.36
C ALA A 173 -27.82 0.54 18.01
N ASP A 174 -28.29 1.36 17.06
CA ASP A 174 -27.66 1.53 15.75
C ASP A 174 -26.29 2.21 15.86
N LEU A 175 -26.15 3.20 16.75
CA LEU A 175 -24.87 3.84 17.05
C LEU A 175 -23.89 2.84 17.69
N ASP A 176 -24.33 2.07 18.67
CA ASP A 176 -23.51 1.06 19.33
C ASP A 176 -23.01 0.00 18.33
N THR A 177 -23.90 -0.46 17.45
CA THR A 177 -23.57 -1.41 16.38
C THR A 177 -22.56 -0.82 15.39
N ALA A 178 -22.72 0.45 15.00
CA ALA A 178 -21.78 1.14 14.13
C ALA A 178 -20.40 1.29 14.78
N ILE A 179 -20.35 1.66 16.06
CA ILE A 179 -19.10 1.80 16.83
C ILE A 179 -18.41 0.43 16.96
N ALA A 180 -19.14 -0.62 17.34
CA ALA A 180 -18.59 -1.97 17.47
C ALA A 180 -17.99 -2.45 16.14
N SER A 181 -18.73 -2.25 15.04
CA SER A 181 -18.26 -2.59 13.69
C SER A 181 -17.00 -1.81 13.30
N TRP A 182 -16.95 -0.51 13.60
CA TRP A 182 -15.76 0.30 13.34
C TRP A 182 -14.56 -0.19 14.16
N ARG A 183 -14.73 -0.49 15.46
CA ARG A 183 -13.65 -1.01 16.34
C ARG A 183 -13.06 -2.31 15.83
N VAL A 184 -13.89 -3.29 15.48
CA VAL A 184 -13.44 -4.58 14.95
C VAL A 184 -12.61 -4.41 13.68
N MET A 185 -13.01 -3.49 12.78
CA MET A 185 -12.21 -3.21 11.58
C MET A 185 -10.90 -2.51 11.91
N SER A 186 -10.94 -1.54 12.83
CA SER A 186 -9.75 -0.79 13.27
C SER A 186 -8.69 -1.73 13.86
N GLU A 187 -9.10 -2.66 14.71
CA GLU A 187 -8.23 -3.69 15.29
C GLU A 187 -7.69 -4.63 14.21
N ALA A 188 -8.55 -5.11 13.31
CA ALA A 188 -8.11 -5.97 12.21
C ALA A 188 -7.12 -5.29 11.25
N VAL A 189 -7.22 -3.97 11.07
CA VAL A 189 -6.23 -3.17 10.33
C VAL A 189 -4.92 -3.13 11.11
N ALA A 190 -4.94 -2.81 12.40
CA ALA A 190 -3.75 -2.74 13.24
C ALA A 190 -2.98 -4.07 13.26
N THR A 191 -3.66 -5.19 13.51
CA THR A 191 -3.03 -6.53 13.51
C THR A 191 -2.39 -6.87 12.16
N ASN A 192 -3.06 -6.56 11.05
CA ASN A 192 -2.50 -6.85 9.72
C ASN A 192 -1.34 -5.90 9.37
N GLN A 193 -1.31 -4.67 9.90
CA GLN A 193 -0.18 -3.77 9.75
C GLN A 193 1.06 -4.29 10.49
N GLU A 194 0.90 -4.77 11.72
CA GLU A 194 1.99 -5.41 12.48
C GLU A 194 2.50 -6.66 11.79
N ARG A 195 1.58 -7.51 11.31
CA ARG A 195 1.94 -8.71 10.53
C ARG A 195 2.72 -8.36 9.27
N LEU A 196 2.34 -7.29 8.57
CA LEU A 196 3.05 -6.82 7.38
C LEU A 196 4.47 -6.36 7.74
N ALA A 197 4.64 -5.62 8.83
CA ALA A 197 5.95 -5.19 9.30
C ALA A 197 6.85 -6.39 9.63
N GLY A 198 6.31 -7.42 10.30
CA GLY A 198 7.07 -8.64 10.62
C GLY A 198 7.46 -9.49 9.40
N LEU A 199 6.63 -9.50 8.35
CA LEU A 199 6.91 -10.23 7.11
C LEU A 199 7.81 -9.46 6.14
N ASN A 200 7.87 -8.14 6.25
CA ASN A 200 8.66 -7.32 5.33
C ASN A 200 10.16 -7.37 5.67
N LYS A 201 10.82 -8.40 5.14
CA LYS A 201 12.26 -8.65 5.32
C LYS A 201 13.16 -7.92 4.32
N ALA A 202 12.59 -7.13 3.42
CA ALA A 202 13.35 -6.45 2.38
C ALA A 202 14.52 -5.59 2.92
N PRO A 203 14.33 -4.72 3.94
CA PRO A 203 15.44 -3.90 4.46
C PRO A 203 16.58 -4.73 5.06
N GLU A 204 16.24 -5.86 5.70
CA GLU A 204 17.22 -6.79 6.28
C GLU A 204 18.10 -7.41 5.18
N TYR A 205 17.49 -7.86 4.08
CA TYR A 205 18.22 -8.41 2.94
C TYR A 205 19.07 -7.37 2.22
N ALA A 206 18.57 -6.14 2.05
CA ALA A 206 19.35 -5.03 1.47
C ALA A 206 20.59 -4.72 2.32
N THR A 207 20.44 -4.65 3.64
CA THR A 207 21.56 -4.41 4.58
C THR A 207 22.61 -5.52 4.49
N GLN A 208 22.18 -6.78 4.46
CA GLN A 208 23.08 -7.92 4.30
C GLN A 208 23.80 -7.90 2.94
N ALA A 209 23.12 -7.50 1.85
CA ALA A 209 23.74 -7.37 0.54
C ALA A 209 24.81 -6.27 0.55
N ALA A 210 24.51 -5.10 1.10
CA ALA A 210 25.45 -3.99 1.20
C ALA A 210 26.73 -4.37 1.96
N ALA A 211 26.59 -5.15 3.05
CA ALA A 211 27.73 -5.65 3.82
C ALA A 211 28.65 -6.57 3.00
N LEU A 212 28.12 -7.30 2.02
CA LEU A 212 28.88 -8.19 1.15
C LEU A 212 29.57 -7.49 -0.02
N SER A 213 29.22 -6.24 -0.34
CA SER A 213 29.66 -5.60 -1.59
C SER A 213 31.18 -5.56 -1.77
N ARG A 214 31.97 -5.37 -0.71
CA ARG A 214 33.44 -5.40 -0.80
C ARG A 214 33.98 -6.81 -1.05
N ASP A 215 33.38 -7.82 -0.42
CA ASP A 215 33.75 -9.23 -0.64
C ASP A 215 33.40 -9.68 -2.06
N VAL A 216 32.29 -9.19 -2.61
CA VAL A 216 31.95 -9.39 -4.03
C VAL A 216 33.08 -8.90 -4.92
N VAL A 217 33.54 -7.66 -4.72
CA VAL A 217 34.64 -7.09 -5.52
C VAL A 217 35.92 -7.92 -5.35
N ALA A 218 36.27 -8.29 -4.12
CA ALA A 218 37.49 -9.04 -3.81
C ALA A 218 37.49 -10.43 -4.48
N GLN A 219 36.36 -11.13 -4.47
CA GLN A 219 36.24 -12.47 -5.04
C GLN A 219 36.05 -12.47 -6.56
N VAL A 220 35.35 -11.48 -7.13
CA VAL A 220 35.11 -11.37 -8.58
C VAL A 220 36.38 -10.97 -9.31
N ARG A 221 37.14 -10.01 -8.79
CA ARG A 221 38.31 -9.43 -9.50
C ARG A 221 39.32 -10.45 -10.04
N PRO A 222 39.79 -11.46 -9.29
CA PRO A 222 40.82 -12.38 -9.79
C PRO A 222 40.32 -13.39 -10.83
N VAL A 223 39.01 -13.61 -10.94
CA VAL A 223 38.42 -14.66 -11.80
C VAL A 223 37.49 -14.11 -12.87
N PHE A 224 37.28 -12.80 -12.91
CA PHE A 224 36.34 -12.14 -13.82
C PHE A 224 36.71 -12.37 -15.29
N THR A 225 35.68 -12.64 -16.10
CA THR A 225 35.75 -12.69 -17.55
C THR A 225 34.61 -11.88 -18.17
N THR A 226 34.75 -11.49 -19.44
CA THR A 226 33.68 -10.77 -20.15
C THR A 226 32.38 -11.60 -20.27
N ALA A 227 32.48 -12.93 -20.20
CA ALA A 227 31.33 -13.84 -20.18
C ALA A 227 30.48 -13.70 -18.91
N ASP A 228 30.99 -13.06 -17.86
CA ASP A 228 30.26 -12.80 -16.61
C ASP A 228 29.38 -11.55 -16.69
N THR A 229 29.39 -10.86 -17.83
CA THR A 229 28.56 -9.68 -18.07
C THR A 229 27.29 -9.99 -18.85
N THR A 230 26.33 -9.08 -18.80
CA THR A 230 25.06 -9.12 -19.54
C THR A 230 24.57 -7.69 -19.81
N ALA A 231 23.72 -7.52 -20.82
CA ALA A 231 23.14 -6.22 -21.17
C ALA A 231 21.80 -6.00 -20.44
N VAL A 232 21.65 -4.83 -19.82
CA VAL A 232 20.40 -4.34 -19.23
C VAL A 232 20.12 -2.98 -19.85
N ASN A 233 19.05 -2.88 -20.63
CA ASN A 233 18.67 -1.65 -21.35
C ASN A 233 19.84 -1.01 -22.13
N GLY A 234 20.68 -1.83 -22.77
CA GLY A 234 21.85 -1.37 -23.54
C GLY A 234 23.11 -1.11 -22.69
N VAL A 235 23.03 -1.16 -21.37
CA VAL A 235 24.19 -1.03 -20.46
C VAL A 235 24.72 -2.42 -20.11
N THR A 236 26.00 -2.67 -20.39
CA THR A 236 26.63 -3.95 -20.03
C THR A 236 27.03 -3.93 -18.56
N VAL A 237 26.58 -4.88 -17.74
CA VAL A 237 26.89 -4.98 -16.30
C VAL A 237 27.20 -6.43 -15.92
N HIS A 238 27.77 -6.66 -14.75
CA HIS A 238 27.98 -8.00 -14.23
C HIS A 238 26.63 -8.70 -13.99
N LYS A 239 26.54 -10.01 -14.27
CA LYS A 239 25.31 -10.79 -14.10
C LYS A 239 24.73 -10.68 -12.68
N SER A 240 25.58 -10.61 -11.65
CA SER A 240 25.12 -10.50 -10.26
C SER A 240 24.36 -9.20 -9.94
N VAL A 241 24.66 -8.10 -10.63
CA VAL A 241 23.98 -6.80 -10.41
C VAL A 241 22.86 -6.53 -11.40
N SER A 242 22.75 -7.34 -12.46
CA SER A 242 21.82 -7.12 -13.57
C SER A 242 20.35 -7.02 -13.16
N PHE A 243 19.90 -7.86 -12.21
CA PHE A 243 18.54 -7.83 -11.69
C PHE A 243 18.26 -6.51 -10.97
N ALA A 244 19.08 -6.18 -9.95
CA ALA A 244 18.90 -4.97 -9.17
C ALA A 244 18.99 -3.69 -10.03
N PHE A 245 19.92 -3.67 -10.99
CA PHE A 245 20.07 -2.56 -11.93
C PHE A 245 18.84 -2.39 -12.83
N ARG A 246 18.26 -3.49 -13.34
CA ARG A 246 17.03 -3.43 -14.13
C ARG A 246 15.86 -2.88 -13.31
N GLU A 247 15.70 -3.33 -12.07
CA GLU A 247 14.64 -2.84 -11.19
C GLU A 247 14.83 -1.36 -10.86
N MET A 248 16.07 -0.90 -10.65
CA MET A 248 16.39 0.51 -10.45
C MET A 248 15.97 1.37 -11.64
N LEU A 249 16.32 0.95 -12.86
CA LEU A 249 15.93 1.68 -14.08
C LEU A 249 14.40 1.66 -14.30
N ALA A 250 13.74 0.55 -14.00
CA ALA A 250 12.29 0.43 -14.14
C ALA A 250 11.54 1.33 -13.15
N ALA A 251 11.99 1.37 -11.88
CA ALA A 251 11.44 2.24 -10.85
C ALA A 251 11.63 3.72 -11.18
N ALA A 252 12.85 4.12 -11.59
CA ALA A 252 13.12 5.49 -12.02
C ALA A 252 12.19 5.90 -13.17
N LYS A 253 12.00 5.02 -14.16
CA LYS A 253 11.10 5.27 -15.29
C LYS A 253 9.65 5.40 -14.85
N ALA A 254 9.18 4.60 -13.90
CA ALA A 254 7.83 4.68 -13.34
C ALA A 254 7.59 6.05 -12.66
N ASP A 255 8.64 6.64 -12.08
CA ASP A 255 8.63 8.00 -11.50
C ASP A 255 8.90 9.12 -12.54
N GLY A 256 8.93 8.79 -13.83
CA GLY A 256 9.16 9.75 -14.92
C GLY A 256 10.62 10.12 -15.16
N VAL A 257 11.57 9.44 -14.52
CA VAL A 257 13.01 9.65 -14.66
C VAL A 257 13.61 8.58 -15.58
N VAL A 258 13.85 8.93 -16.84
CA VAL A 258 14.42 8.00 -17.82
C VAL A 258 15.95 8.01 -17.75
N LEU A 259 16.50 6.98 -17.10
CA LEU A 259 17.93 6.77 -16.93
C LEU A 259 18.51 5.84 -18.02
N SER A 260 19.75 6.09 -18.40
CA SER A 260 20.60 5.22 -19.24
C SER A 260 22.03 5.28 -18.72
N GLY A 261 23.03 4.76 -19.43
CA GLY A 261 24.42 4.88 -18.97
C GLY A 261 25.43 4.01 -19.70
N GLY A 262 26.65 4.01 -19.17
CA GLY A 262 27.73 3.10 -19.53
C GLY A 262 28.10 2.21 -18.35
N GLY A 263 28.43 0.94 -18.60
CA GLY A 263 28.77 -0.02 -17.55
C GLY A 263 30.17 -0.59 -17.76
N PHE A 264 30.26 -1.90 -18.01
CA PHE A 264 31.49 -2.64 -18.21
C PHE A 264 32.42 -1.98 -19.25
N ARG A 265 33.71 -1.88 -18.91
CA ARG A 265 34.78 -1.49 -19.84
C ARG A 265 36.02 -2.33 -19.60
N THR A 266 36.74 -2.70 -20.66
CA THR A 266 37.95 -3.52 -20.53
C THR A 266 39.09 -2.77 -19.83
N LYS A 267 40.05 -3.49 -19.25
CA LYS A 267 41.29 -2.90 -18.71
C LYS A 267 42.06 -2.10 -19.76
N GLN A 268 42.06 -2.57 -21.02
CA GLN A 268 42.66 -1.84 -22.13
C GLN A 268 41.96 -0.50 -22.36
N ARG A 269 40.62 -0.48 -22.33
CA ARG A 269 39.86 0.76 -22.41
C ARG A 269 40.17 1.69 -21.23
N GLN A 270 40.37 1.16 -20.03
CA GLN A 270 40.80 1.95 -18.86
C GLN A 270 42.15 2.63 -19.10
N ILE A 271 43.12 1.92 -19.67
CA ILE A 271 44.45 2.45 -20.02
C ILE A 271 44.33 3.59 -21.04
N GLU A 272 43.53 3.40 -22.08
CA GLU A 272 43.27 4.43 -23.09
C GLU A 272 42.63 5.68 -22.48
N LEU A 273 41.62 5.51 -21.63
CA LEU A 273 40.93 6.62 -20.97
C LEU A 273 41.90 7.45 -20.12
N ARG A 274 42.85 6.81 -19.42
CA ARG A 274 43.86 7.55 -18.65
C ARG A 274 44.80 8.39 -19.52
N LYS A 275 45.15 7.90 -20.71
CA LYS A 275 45.93 8.68 -21.69
C LYS A 275 45.10 9.85 -22.23
N ILE A 276 43.86 9.59 -22.65
CA ILE A 276 42.91 10.60 -23.16
C ILE A 276 42.69 11.70 -22.12
N ASN A 277 42.50 11.30 -20.85
CA ASN A 277 42.23 12.20 -19.73
C ASN A 277 43.51 12.84 -19.16
N GLY A 278 44.67 12.65 -19.81
CA GLY A 278 45.90 13.37 -19.49
C GLY A 278 46.44 13.07 -18.09
N CYS A 279 46.27 11.85 -17.58
CA CYS A 279 46.86 11.46 -16.31
C CYS A 279 48.40 11.52 -16.40
N PRO A 280 49.11 12.06 -15.38
CA PRO A 280 50.58 12.15 -15.39
C PRO A 280 51.30 10.82 -15.57
N ASP A 281 50.74 9.75 -14.99
CA ASP A 281 51.17 8.37 -15.22
C ASP A 281 49.95 7.44 -15.31
N VAL A 282 50.04 6.41 -16.16
CA VAL A 282 48.92 5.49 -16.43
C VAL A 282 48.66 4.52 -15.27
N TYR A 283 49.66 4.15 -14.48
CA TYR A 283 49.53 3.04 -13.52
C TYR A 283 49.60 3.47 -12.05
N THR A 284 50.12 4.66 -11.76
CA THR A 284 50.40 5.10 -10.39
C THR A 284 49.74 6.42 -10.02
N ALA A 285 49.51 7.33 -10.98
CA ALA A 285 48.95 8.64 -10.66
C ALA A 285 47.53 8.53 -10.09
N PRO A 286 47.18 9.26 -9.02
CA PRO A 286 45.84 9.21 -8.42
C PRO A 286 44.78 9.67 -9.43
N ALA A 287 43.55 9.13 -9.34
CA ALA A 287 42.48 9.46 -10.29
C ALA A 287 42.21 10.96 -10.39
N SER A 288 42.29 11.70 -9.27
CA SER A 288 42.12 13.15 -9.18
C SER A 288 43.18 13.97 -9.92
N SER A 289 44.30 13.38 -10.30
CA SER A 289 45.36 14.07 -11.08
C SER A 289 45.09 14.08 -12.58
N CYS A 290 44.10 13.33 -13.04
CA CYS A 290 43.66 13.33 -14.43
C CYS A 290 42.70 14.52 -14.68
N ARG A 291 42.63 15.03 -15.92
CA ARG A 291 41.68 16.09 -16.31
C ARG A 291 40.23 15.69 -16.05
N VAL A 292 39.90 14.43 -16.32
CA VAL A 292 38.66 13.78 -15.88
C VAL A 292 39.05 12.65 -14.93
N PRO A 293 38.57 12.64 -13.68
CA PRO A 293 38.89 11.59 -12.73
C PRO A 293 38.73 10.19 -13.34
N THR A 294 39.79 9.40 -13.31
CA THR A 294 39.83 8.10 -13.98
C THR A 294 40.59 7.10 -13.12
N ALA A 295 39.95 6.03 -12.66
CA ALA A 295 40.59 5.03 -11.81
C ALA A 295 41.84 4.38 -12.45
N ILE A 296 42.79 3.94 -11.62
CA ILE A 296 43.99 3.20 -12.05
C ILE A 296 43.55 1.85 -12.67
N PRO A 297 44.17 1.38 -13.77
CA PRO A 297 43.80 0.12 -14.41
C PRO A 297 43.95 -1.07 -13.46
N GLY A 298 42.98 -1.97 -13.48
CA GLY A 298 42.85 -3.08 -12.53
C GLY A 298 42.21 -2.71 -11.19
N ARG A 299 41.92 -1.42 -10.94
CA ARG A 299 41.21 -0.95 -9.74
C ARG A 299 39.77 -0.51 -10.04
N SER A 300 39.45 -0.17 -11.29
CA SER A 300 38.10 0.30 -11.63
C SER A 300 37.06 -0.81 -11.48
N LEU A 301 35.88 -0.47 -10.95
CA LEU A 301 34.74 -1.40 -10.88
C LEU A 301 34.02 -1.56 -12.22
N HIS A 302 34.18 -0.62 -13.16
CA HIS A 302 33.75 -0.82 -14.53
C HIS A 302 34.50 -1.97 -15.20
N GLU A 303 35.73 -2.29 -14.80
CA GLU A 303 36.46 -3.45 -15.30
C GLU A 303 35.85 -4.79 -14.88
N LEU A 304 34.93 -4.77 -13.90
CA LEU A 304 34.19 -5.94 -13.42
C LEU A 304 32.71 -5.89 -13.79
N GLY A 305 32.24 -4.81 -14.42
CA GLY A 305 30.80 -4.56 -14.64
C GLY A 305 30.01 -4.32 -13.35
N LEU A 306 30.68 -3.98 -12.24
CA LEU A 306 30.07 -3.71 -10.93
C LEU A 306 29.83 -2.22 -10.66
N ALA A 307 30.07 -1.37 -11.67
CA ALA A 307 29.80 0.06 -11.67
C ALA A 307 29.12 0.49 -12.97
N VAL A 308 28.37 1.59 -12.86
CA VAL A 308 27.63 2.23 -13.95
C VAL A 308 27.82 3.74 -13.86
N ASP A 309 28.10 4.35 -15.01
CA ASP A 309 28.08 5.78 -15.22
C ASP A 309 26.71 6.13 -15.82
N ILE A 310 25.81 6.64 -15.00
CA ILE A 310 24.42 6.94 -15.35
C ILE A 310 24.33 8.26 -16.12
N THR A 311 23.45 8.27 -17.12
CA THR A 311 23.11 9.42 -17.95
C THR A 311 21.59 9.65 -17.95
N GLN A 312 21.18 10.88 -18.26
CA GLN A 312 19.79 11.24 -18.51
C GLN A 312 19.73 12.09 -19.78
N GLY A 313 18.85 11.72 -20.72
CA GLY A 313 18.71 12.44 -21.99
C GLY A 313 20.00 12.46 -22.84
N GLY A 314 20.87 11.47 -22.68
CA GLY A 314 22.15 11.37 -23.39
C GLY A 314 23.32 12.12 -22.73
N SER A 315 23.08 12.85 -21.64
CA SER A 315 24.10 13.62 -20.91
C SER A 315 24.44 12.99 -19.57
N SER A 316 25.71 13.08 -19.15
CA SER A 316 26.14 12.69 -17.80
C SER A 316 25.37 13.45 -16.73
N LEU A 317 25.07 12.79 -15.62
CA LEU A 317 24.39 13.42 -14.51
C LEU A 317 25.29 14.47 -13.84
N THR A 318 24.66 15.58 -13.45
CA THR A 318 25.19 16.59 -12.53
C THR A 318 24.45 16.50 -11.20
N SER A 319 24.96 17.15 -10.15
CA SER A 319 24.26 17.24 -8.85
C SER A 319 22.88 17.91 -8.95
N SER A 320 22.65 18.72 -9.99
CA SER A 320 21.38 19.38 -10.28
C SER A 320 20.47 18.59 -11.24
N SER A 321 20.89 17.43 -11.72
CA SER A 321 20.09 16.60 -12.62
C SER A 321 18.94 15.92 -11.86
N ALA A 322 17.78 15.75 -12.52
CA ALA A 322 16.65 15.02 -11.94
C ALA A 322 17.04 13.57 -11.63
N GLY A 323 17.77 12.92 -12.53
CA GLY A 323 18.28 11.56 -12.34
C GLY A 323 19.20 11.42 -11.14
N PHE A 324 20.08 12.40 -10.89
CA PHE A 324 20.92 12.38 -9.69
C PHE A 324 20.07 12.49 -8.43
N ARG A 325 19.12 13.44 -8.36
CA ARG A 325 18.23 13.58 -7.20
C ARG A 325 17.45 12.31 -6.91
N TRP A 326 16.93 11.65 -7.94
CA TRP A 326 16.22 10.39 -7.79
C TRP A 326 17.15 9.29 -7.25
N LEU A 327 18.33 9.12 -7.84
CA LEU A 327 19.30 8.12 -7.40
C LEU A 327 19.82 8.38 -5.99
N SER A 328 20.03 9.63 -5.59
CA SER A 328 20.46 9.99 -4.23
C SER A 328 19.48 9.57 -3.14
N VAL A 329 18.20 9.34 -3.50
CA VAL A 329 17.16 8.89 -2.57
C VAL A 329 16.93 7.38 -2.65
N HIS A 330 17.11 6.79 -3.83
CA HIS A 330 16.61 5.43 -4.09
C HIS A 330 17.68 4.41 -4.49
N ALA A 331 18.88 4.80 -4.94
CA ALA A 331 19.84 3.86 -5.53
C ALA A 331 20.34 2.80 -4.52
N ASP A 332 20.40 3.15 -3.24
CA ASP A 332 20.80 2.25 -2.15
C ASP A 332 19.78 1.12 -1.94
N GLU A 333 18.49 1.36 -2.21
CA GLU A 333 17.44 0.33 -2.23
C GLU A 333 17.77 -0.79 -3.24
N TYR A 334 18.49 -0.45 -4.31
CA TYR A 334 18.95 -1.35 -5.36
C TYR A 334 20.42 -1.77 -5.21
N GLY A 335 21.05 -1.44 -4.07
CA GLY A 335 22.42 -1.82 -3.76
C GLY A 335 23.50 -1.01 -4.50
N PHE A 336 23.14 0.15 -5.04
CA PHE A 336 24.08 1.08 -5.69
C PHE A 336 24.34 2.29 -4.79
N VAL A 337 25.61 2.68 -4.71
CA VAL A 337 26.11 3.79 -3.90
C VAL A 337 26.84 4.75 -4.82
N ASN A 338 26.63 6.05 -4.62
CA ASN A 338 27.31 7.09 -5.38
C ASN A 338 28.76 7.23 -4.93
N LEU A 339 29.65 7.46 -5.89
CA LEU A 339 30.95 8.06 -5.61
C LEU A 339 30.75 9.59 -5.47
N PRO A 340 30.94 10.21 -4.30
CA PRO A 340 30.52 11.60 -4.07
C PRO A 340 31.16 12.64 -5.00
N SER A 341 32.36 12.38 -5.52
CA SER A 341 33.04 13.27 -6.47
C SER A 341 32.49 13.19 -7.90
N GLU A 342 31.67 12.18 -8.20
CA GLU A 342 31.19 11.86 -9.54
C GLU A 342 29.67 11.60 -9.50
N PRO A 343 28.82 12.62 -9.72
CA PRO A 343 27.36 12.47 -9.66
C PRO A 343 26.79 11.42 -10.63
N TRP A 344 27.50 11.13 -11.72
CA TRP A 344 27.12 10.09 -12.67
C TRP A 344 27.54 8.69 -12.23
N HIS A 345 28.48 8.52 -11.30
CA HIS A 345 29.09 7.23 -11.01
C HIS A 345 28.43 6.52 -9.83
N TRP A 346 27.96 5.29 -10.08
CA TRP A 346 27.29 4.46 -9.09
C TRP A 346 27.83 3.04 -9.15
N SER A 347 28.11 2.45 -7.99
CA SER A 347 28.62 1.08 -7.89
C SER A 347 28.15 0.41 -6.62
N ILE A 348 28.40 -0.89 -6.49
CA ILE A 348 27.98 -1.61 -5.27
C ILE A 348 28.77 -1.21 -4.01
N THR A 349 29.88 -0.46 -4.14
CA THR A 349 30.70 0.04 -3.01
C THR A 349 30.82 1.55 -2.92
N GLY A 350 30.38 2.30 -3.93
CA GLY A 350 30.58 3.76 -4.02
C GLY A 350 31.96 4.18 -4.51
N GLY A 351 32.77 3.25 -5.05
CA GLY A 351 34.15 3.48 -5.50
C GLY A 351 35.09 2.33 -5.18
#